data_AF-A0A9E0Q0P9-F1
#
_entry.id   AF-A0A9E0Q0P9-F1
#
_cell.length_a   1.000
_cell.length_b   1.000
_cell.length_c   1.000
_cell.angle_alpha   90.00
_cell.angle_beta   90.00
_cell.angle_gamma   90.00
#
_symmetry.space_group_name_H-M   'P 1'
#
loop_
_entity.id
_entity.type
_entity.pdbx_description
1 polymer ?
#
loop_
_entity_poly.entity_id
_entity_poly.type
_entity_poly.pdbx_seq_one_letter_code
_entity_poly.pdbx_strand_id
1 'polypeptide(L)'
;MTKPAGWIARVQNLGSAYFAVVRAEISAALADLAESGRSLLRAALLFTITLALGFWTVGLLVYFLIEMLALWLPRWGAVGIVFAVFVLGTVLFAMASVARARRIEAPTAMLDRRLRDHTAWWQSRLGAEDEGSAVAELGDEEER
;
A
#
# COMPACT_ATOMS: atom_id res chain seq x y z
N MET A 1 21.78 -17.13 -45.86
CA MET A 1 21.11 -17.80 -44.71
C MET A 1 21.78 -17.35 -43.41
N THR A 2 21.35 -16.21 -42.86
CA THR A 2 21.87 -15.66 -41.59
C THR A 2 21.08 -16.29 -40.43
N LYS A 3 21.78 -16.83 -39.44
CA LYS A 3 21.18 -17.60 -38.34
C LYS A 3 20.10 -16.77 -37.60
N PRO A 4 18.96 -17.36 -37.21
CA PRO A 4 17.92 -16.72 -36.39
C PRO A 4 18.35 -16.41 -34.94
N ALA A 5 19.64 -16.56 -34.61
CA ALA A 5 20.19 -16.43 -33.25
C ALA A 5 20.17 -14.99 -32.70
N GLY A 6 20.13 -13.98 -33.56
CA GLY A 6 20.24 -12.57 -33.14
C GLY A 6 19.03 -12.04 -32.36
N TRP A 7 17.82 -12.55 -32.61
CA TRP A 7 16.62 -12.06 -31.92
C TRP A 7 16.56 -12.54 -30.46
N ILE A 8 16.93 -13.80 -30.24
CA ILE A 8 17.02 -14.39 -28.89
C ILE A 8 18.03 -13.63 -28.04
N ALA A 9 19.18 -13.26 -28.62
CA ALA A 9 20.20 -12.49 -27.93
C ALA A 9 19.70 -11.10 -27.49
N ARG A 10 18.87 -10.43 -28.30
CA ARG A 10 18.28 -9.13 -27.94
C ARG A 10 17.27 -9.25 -26.80
N VAL A 11 16.39 -10.25 -26.85
CA VAL A 11 15.43 -10.52 -25.77
C VAL A 11 16.15 -10.83 -24.46
N GLN A 12 17.24 -11.59 -24.52
CA GLN A 12 18.07 -11.90 -23.35
C GLN A 12 18.76 -10.66 -22.78
N ASN A 13 19.28 -9.77 -23.63
CA ASN A 13 19.91 -8.51 -23.20
C ASN A 13 18.89 -7.51 -22.62
N LEU A 14 17.67 -7.45 -23.18
CA LEU A 14 16.60 -6.61 -22.63
C LEU A 14 16.10 -7.14 -21.29
N GLY A 15 15.96 -8.46 -21.17
CA GLY A 15 15.62 -9.11 -19.90
C GLY A 15 16.65 -8.79 -18.82
N SER A 16 17.95 -8.95 -19.12
CA SER A 16 19.00 -8.67 -18.15
C SER A 16 19.07 -7.18 -17.76
N ALA A 17 18.89 -6.26 -18.71
CA ALA A 17 18.82 -4.83 -18.45
C ALA A 17 17.60 -4.46 -17.57
N TYR A 18 16.42 -5.02 -17.85
CA TYR A 18 15.22 -4.80 -17.07
C TYR A 18 15.38 -5.27 -15.62
N PHE A 19 15.89 -6.50 -15.41
CA PHE A 19 16.14 -7.02 -14.07
C PHE A 19 17.19 -6.20 -13.31
N ALA A 20 18.18 -5.62 -14.00
CA ALA A 20 19.16 -4.74 -13.38
C ALA A 20 18.53 -3.44 -12.85
N VAL A 21 17.64 -2.81 -13.63
CA VAL A 21 16.91 -1.59 -13.23
C VAL A 21 15.94 -1.87 -12.08
N VAL A 22 15.13 -2.94 -12.18
CA VAL A 22 14.19 -3.32 -11.12
C VAL A 22 14.92 -3.61 -9.82
N ARG A 23 16.06 -4.33 -9.88
CA ARG A 23 16.88 -4.59 -8.70
C ARG A 23 17.49 -3.31 -8.13
N ALA A 24 17.91 -2.37 -8.97
CA ALA A 24 18.43 -1.09 -8.52
C ALA A 24 17.36 -0.28 -7.78
N GLU A 25 16.15 -0.19 -8.32
CA GLU A 25 15.03 0.53 -7.69
C GLU A 25 14.59 -0.14 -6.39
N ILE A 26 14.49 -1.48 -6.37
CA ILE A 26 14.22 -2.23 -5.14
C ILE A 26 15.32 -1.97 -4.10
N SER A 27 16.59 -2.00 -4.51
CA SER A 27 17.71 -1.76 -3.60
C SER A 27 17.72 -0.33 -3.06
N ALA A 28 17.32 0.65 -3.86
CA ALA A 28 17.17 2.05 -3.46
C ALA A 28 16.00 2.23 -2.49
N ALA A 29 14.84 1.65 -2.79
CA ALA A 29 13.67 1.67 -1.90
C ALA A 29 13.94 0.95 -0.57
N LEU A 30 14.68 -0.17 -0.61
CA LEU A 30 15.13 -0.86 0.59
C LEU A 30 16.17 -0.06 1.37
N ALA A 31 17.05 0.69 0.70
CA ALA A 31 18.02 1.57 1.35
C ALA A 31 17.32 2.73 2.06
N ASP A 32 16.34 3.37 1.41
CA ASP A 32 15.53 4.45 1.99
C ASP A 32 14.69 3.95 3.19
N LEU A 33 14.15 2.72 3.08
CA LEU A 33 13.45 2.07 4.17
C LEU A 33 14.39 1.67 5.33
N ALA A 34 15.62 1.25 5.03
CA ALA A 34 16.63 0.92 6.04
C ALA A 34 17.14 2.18 6.75
N GLU A 35 17.32 3.28 6.01
CA GLU A 35 17.67 4.60 6.56
C GLU A 35 16.54 5.14 7.46
N SER A 36 15.28 4.94 7.04
CA SER A 36 14.08 5.21 7.84
C SER A 36 13.80 4.16 8.93
N GLY A 37 14.51 3.03 8.94
CA GLY A 37 14.20 1.88 9.80
C GLY A 37 14.32 2.20 11.29
N ARG A 38 15.22 3.12 11.66
CA ARG A 38 15.40 3.55 13.05
C ARG A 38 14.21 4.35 13.58
N SER A 39 13.58 5.20 12.76
CA SER A 39 12.40 5.97 13.18
C SER A 39 11.17 5.07 13.24
N LEU A 40 11.03 4.14 12.30
CA LEU A 40 9.96 3.14 12.29
C LEU A 40 10.02 2.21 13.51
N LEU A 41 11.23 1.74 13.86
CA LEU A 41 11.44 0.89 15.03
C LEU A 41 11.12 1.65 16.32
N ARG A 42 11.56 2.91 16.45
CA ARG A 42 11.23 3.76 17.61
C ARG A 42 9.73 4.00 17.71
N ALA A 43 9.08 4.31 16.60
CA ALA A 43 7.64 4.50 16.54
C ALA A 43 6.89 3.21 16.91
N ALA A 44 7.32 2.05 16.40
CA ALA A 44 6.74 0.75 16.73
C ALA A 44 6.92 0.41 18.21
N LEU A 45 8.09 0.70 18.79
CA LEU A 45 8.36 0.49 20.21
C LEU A 45 7.46 1.37 21.08
N LEU A 46 7.42 2.68 20.80
CA LEU A 46 6.56 3.61 21.52
C LEU A 46 5.09 3.24 21.36
N PHE A 47 4.66 2.88 20.15
CA PHE A 47 3.29 2.44 19.89
C PHE A 47 2.93 1.20 20.71
N THR A 48 3.84 0.22 20.79
CA THR A 48 3.63 -1.00 21.59
C THR A 48 3.53 -0.67 23.08
N ILE A 49 4.40 0.20 23.59
CA ILE A 49 4.36 0.64 25.00
C ILE A 49 3.06 1.39 25.28
N THR A 50 2.69 2.36 24.44
CA THR A 50 1.44 3.11 24.59
C THR A 50 0.22 2.21 24.50
N LEU A 51 0.22 1.22 23.60
CA LEU A 51 -0.86 0.25 23.49
C LEU A 51 -0.95 -0.64 24.74
N ALA A 52 0.18 -1.12 25.25
CA ALA A 52 0.21 -1.92 26.48
C ALA A 52 -0.27 -1.12 27.70
N LEU A 53 0.25 0.10 27.89
CA LEU A 53 -0.20 0.98 28.98
C LEU A 53 -1.68 1.32 28.83
N GLY A 54 -2.10 1.74 27.63
CA GLY A 54 -3.50 2.06 27.33
C GLY A 54 -4.43 0.88 27.61
N PHE A 55 -4.04 -0.34 27.24
CA PHE A 55 -4.80 -1.54 27.53
C PHE A 55 -5.01 -1.74 29.05
N TRP A 56 -3.94 -1.66 29.84
CA TRP A 56 -4.04 -1.76 31.30
C TRP A 56 -4.85 -0.62 31.92
N THR A 57 -4.66 0.63 31.46
CA THR A 57 -5.42 1.79 31.94
C THR A 57 -6.91 1.65 31.67
N VAL A 58 -7.30 1.18 30.48
CA VAL A 58 -8.70 0.93 30.14
C VAL A 58 -9.28 -0.17 31.03
N GLY A 59 -8.54 -1.26 31.28
CA GLY A 59 -8.97 -2.32 32.20
C GLY A 59 -9.23 -1.81 33.62
N LEU A 60 -8.33 -0.97 34.14
CA LEU A 60 -8.50 -0.32 35.45
C LEU A 60 -9.71 0.63 35.48
N LEU A 61 -9.95 1.37 34.40
CA LEU A 61 -11.10 2.24 34.27
C LEU A 61 -12.42 1.44 34.28
N VAL A 62 -12.50 0.34 33.54
CA VAL A 62 -13.66 -0.57 33.55
C VAL A 62 -13.92 -1.06 34.97
N TYR A 63 -12.89 -1.58 35.65
CA TYR A 63 -13.00 -2.05 37.03
C TYR A 63 -13.49 -0.95 37.97
N PHE A 64 -12.90 0.25 37.89
CA PHE A 64 -13.30 1.40 38.68
C PHE A 64 -14.76 1.80 38.45
N LEU A 65 -15.21 1.85 37.19
CA LEU A 65 -16.60 2.16 36.84
C LEU A 65 -17.57 1.10 37.37
N ILE A 66 -17.20 -0.18 37.28
CA ILE A 66 -18.03 -1.27 37.84
C ILE A 66 -18.17 -1.08 39.34
N GLU A 67 -17.06 -0.86 40.07
CA GLU A 67 -17.08 -0.70 41.52
C GLU A 67 -17.84 0.56 41.95
N MET A 68 -17.68 1.67 41.20
CA MET A 68 -18.44 2.90 41.42
C MET A 68 -19.94 2.67 41.24
N LEU A 69 -20.35 1.98 40.17
CA LEU A 69 -21.76 1.73 39.89
C LEU A 69 -22.36 0.67 40.83
N ALA A 70 -21.53 -0.24 41.34
CA ALA A 70 -21.90 -1.21 42.36
C ALA A 70 -22.26 -0.58 43.72
N LEU A 71 -21.98 0.72 43.93
CA LEU A 71 -22.47 1.47 45.09
C LEU A 71 -23.99 1.66 45.08
N TRP A 72 -24.60 1.74 43.89
CA TRP A 72 -26.05 1.98 43.73
C TRP A 72 -26.80 0.79 43.14
N LEU A 73 -26.13 -0.07 42.36
CA LEU A 73 -26.73 -1.24 41.72
C LEU A 73 -26.10 -2.55 42.22
N PRO A 74 -26.82 -3.68 42.12
CA PRO A 74 -26.18 -4.96 42.34
C PRO A 74 -25.06 -5.18 41.31
N ARG A 75 -23.96 -5.83 41.74
CA ARG A 75 -22.72 -6.00 40.96
C ARG A 75 -22.94 -6.49 39.53
N TRP A 76 -23.88 -7.40 39.33
CA TRP A 76 -24.22 -7.95 38.01
C TRP A 76 -24.84 -6.90 37.07
N GLY A 77 -25.67 -5.99 37.59
CA GLY A 77 -26.19 -4.84 36.83
C GLY A 77 -25.10 -3.83 36.49
N ALA A 78 -24.19 -3.57 37.43
CA ALA A 78 -23.05 -2.68 37.20
C ALA A 78 -22.14 -3.19 36.06
N VAL A 79 -21.78 -4.48 36.10
CA VAL A 79 -21.01 -5.14 35.04
C VAL A 79 -21.73 -5.03 33.69
N GLY A 80 -23.04 -5.33 33.65
CA GLY A 80 -23.83 -5.28 32.42
C GLY A 80 -23.86 -3.89 31.77
N ILE A 81 -24.06 -2.83 32.56
CA ILE A 81 -24.11 -1.45 32.05
C ILE A 81 -22.74 -1.00 31.54
N VAL A 82 -21.68 -1.20 32.32
CA VAL A 82 -20.32 -0.80 31.89
C VAL A 82 -19.91 -1.59 30.65
N PHE A 83 -20.23 -2.88 30.59
CA PHE A 83 -19.99 -3.70 29.41
C PHE A 83 -20.71 -3.16 28.16
N ALA A 84 -22.00 -2.82 28.27
CA ALA A 84 -22.76 -2.26 27.16
C ALA A 84 -22.16 -0.94 26.66
N VAL A 85 -21.73 -0.06 27.56
CA VAL A 85 -21.06 1.21 27.22
C VAL A 85 -19.75 0.97 26.46
N PHE A 86 -18.93 0.03 26.93
CA PHE A 86 -17.66 -0.30 26.26
C PHE A 86 -17.87 -0.92 24.89
N VAL A 87 -18.83 -1.84 24.73
CA VAL A 87 -19.17 -2.42 23.43
C VAL A 87 -19.62 -1.35 22.44
N LEU A 88 -20.51 -0.44 22.87
CA LEU A 88 -20.93 0.71 22.08
C LEU A 88 -19.73 1.59 21.69
N GLY A 89 -18.88 1.92 22.65
CA GLY A 89 -17.65 2.68 22.41
C GLY A 89 -16.73 2.00 21.39
N THR A 90 -16.50 0.69 21.51
CA THR A 90 -15.68 -0.10 20.57
C THR A 90 -16.28 -0.11 19.18
N VAL A 91 -17.59 -0.30 19.03
CA VAL A 91 -18.26 -0.27 17.72
C VAL A 91 -18.11 1.10 17.08
N LEU A 92 -18.34 2.19 17.83
CA LEU A 92 -18.17 3.56 17.34
C LEU A 92 -16.72 3.85 16.93
N PHE A 93 -15.74 3.43 17.74
CA PHE A 93 -14.33 3.57 17.42
C PHE A 93 -13.94 2.75 16.20
N ALA A 94 -14.38 1.50 16.08
CA ALA A 94 -14.11 0.66 14.92
C ALA A 94 -14.69 1.28 13.63
N MET A 95 -15.93 1.79 13.69
CA MET A 95 -16.54 2.52 12.59
C MET A 95 -15.73 3.76 12.23
N ALA A 96 -15.28 4.54 13.22
CA ALA A 96 -14.45 5.73 12.99
C ALA A 96 -13.08 5.38 12.40
N SER A 97 -12.42 4.32 12.89
CA SER A 97 -11.14 3.81 12.39
C SER A 97 -11.26 3.37 10.94
N VAL A 98 -12.31 2.62 10.60
CA VAL A 98 -12.57 2.19 9.21
C VAL A 98 -12.94 3.39 8.33
N ALA A 99 -13.75 4.32 8.81
CA ALA A 99 -14.09 5.54 8.06
C ALA A 99 -12.85 6.40 7.78
N ARG A 100 -11.93 6.52 8.75
CA ARG A 100 -10.65 7.22 8.58
C ARG A 100 -9.77 6.50 7.56
N ALA A 101 -9.66 5.17 7.63
CA ALA A 101 -8.90 4.38 6.68
C ALA A 101 -9.43 4.50 5.25
N ARG A 102 -10.76 4.57 5.07
CA ARG A 102 -11.41 4.77 3.76
C ARG A 102 -11.22 6.17 3.17
N ARG A 103 -10.92 7.18 4.00
CA ARG A 103 -10.63 8.55 3.55
C ARG A 103 -9.20 8.73 3.08
N ILE A 104 -8.29 7.84 3.50
CA ILE A 104 -6.93 7.79 2.99
C ILE A 104 -7.05 7.08 1.63
N GLU A 105 -6.72 7.78 0.56
CA GLU A 105 -6.74 7.24 -0.80
C GLU A 105 -5.94 5.94 -0.82
N ALA A 106 -6.54 4.86 -1.34
CA ALA A 106 -5.88 3.56 -1.31
C ALA A 106 -4.52 3.67 -2.02
N PRO A 107 -3.41 3.18 -1.43
CA PRO A 107 -2.09 3.19 -2.07
C PRO A 107 -2.11 2.58 -3.47
N THR A 108 -3.07 1.67 -3.72
CA THR A 108 -3.33 1.04 -5.01
C THR A 108 -3.82 2.01 -6.09
N ALA A 109 -4.61 3.03 -5.75
CA ALA A 109 -5.08 4.03 -6.72
C ALA A 109 -3.94 4.95 -7.19
N MET A 110 -2.98 5.25 -6.32
CA MET A 110 -1.73 5.92 -6.71
C MET A 110 -0.88 5.04 -7.62
N LEU A 111 -0.74 3.75 -7.30
CA LEU A 111 0.00 2.79 -8.11
C LEU A 111 -0.61 2.64 -9.51
N ASP A 112 -1.93 2.56 -9.58
CA ASP A 112 -2.72 2.38 -10.80
C ASP A 112 -2.72 3.64 -11.68
N ARG A 113 -2.76 4.86 -11.08
CA ARG A 113 -2.49 6.11 -11.81
C ARG A 113 -1.08 6.12 -12.41
N ARG A 114 -0.06 5.78 -11.62
CA ARG A 114 1.34 5.79 -12.07
C ARG A 114 1.59 4.78 -13.20
N LEU A 115 0.96 3.61 -13.11
CA LEU A 115 1.03 2.57 -14.16
C LEU A 115 0.39 3.06 -15.46
N ARG A 116 -0.82 3.62 -15.40
CA ARG A 116 -1.53 4.15 -16.57
C ARG A 116 -0.73 5.24 -17.30
N ASP A 117 -0.17 6.19 -16.56
CA ASP A 117 0.66 7.26 -17.15
C ASP A 117 1.88 6.68 -17.89
N HIS A 118 2.53 5.68 -17.30
CA HIS A 118 3.68 5.04 -17.95
C HIS A 118 3.27 4.26 -19.20
N THR A 119 2.14 3.53 -19.17
CA THR A 119 1.64 2.81 -20.34
C THR A 119 1.19 3.73 -21.47
N ALA A 120 0.64 4.90 -21.16
CA ALA A 120 0.22 5.88 -22.16
C ALA A 120 1.42 6.42 -22.96
N TRP A 121 2.55 6.64 -22.29
CA TRP A 121 3.81 7.01 -22.94
C TRP A 121 4.38 5.90 -23.84
N TRP A 122 4.24 4.63 -23.44
CA TRP A 122 4.67 3.49 -24.26
C TRP A 122 3.79 3.33 -25.51
N GLN A 123 2.48 3.51 -25.37
CA GLN A 123 1.54 3.40 -26.48
C GLN A 123 1.74 4.50 -27.52
N SER A 124 2.00 5.74 -27.11
CA SER A 124 2.27 6.83 -28.07
C SER A 124 3.54 6.61 -28.88
N ARG A 125 4.53 5.92 -28.30
CA ARG A 125 5.79 5.62 -28.97
C ARG A 125 5.68 4.48 -29.98
N LEU A 126 4.91 3.43 -29.66
CA LEU A 126 4.69 2.29 -30.56
C LEU A 126 3.76 2.64 -31.72
N GLY A 127 2.73 3.48 -31.49
CA GLY A 127 1.85 3.94 -32.57
C GLY A 127 2.56 4.79 -33.61
N ALA A 128 3.58 5.56 -33.21
CA ALA A 128 4.38 6.36 -34.14
C ALA A 128 5.30 5.50 -35.04
N GLU A 129 5.66 4.29 -34.61
CA GLU A 129 6.46 3.35 -35.41
C GLU A 129 5.59 2.61 -36.47
N ASP A 130 4.32 2.33 -36.16
CA ASP A 130 3.36 1.75 -37.12
C ASP A 130 2.96 2.74 -38.23
N GLU A 131 2.77 4.03 -37.91
CA GLU A 131 2.49 5.05 -38.94
C GLU A 131 3.71 5.32 -39.84
N GLY A 132 4.91 5.34 -39.26
CA GLY A 132 6.15 5.54 -40.02
C GLY A 132 6.49 4.38 -40.96
N SER A 133 6.14 3.14 -40.59
CA SER A 133 6.34 1.96 -41.43
C SER A 133 5.29 1.83 -42.53
N ALA A 134 4.03 2.18 -42.27
CA ALA A 134 2.98 2.22 -43.29
C ALA A 134 3.23 3.29 -44.38
N VAL A 135 3.75 4.46 -43.98
CA VAL A 135 4.12 5.52 -44.94
C VAL A 135 5.35 5.12 -45.77
N ALA A 136 6.28 4.36 -45.19
CA ALA A 136 7.44 3.84 -45.92
C ALA A 136 7.07 2.75 -46.94
N GLU A 137 6.14 1.84 -46.59
CA GLU A 137 5.65 0.81 -47.53
C GLU A 137 4.83 1.40 -48.68
N LEU A 138 4.02 2.45 -48.43
CA LEU A 138 3.28 3.14 -49.49
C LEU A 138 4.18 3.92 -50.44
N GLY A 139 5.29 4.49 -49.93
CA GLY A 139 6.29 5.16 -50.77
C GLY A 139 7.07 4.21 -51.67
N ASP A 140 7.35 2.98 -51.20
CA ASP A 140 8.03 1.93 -51.97
C ASP A 140 7.11 1.28 -53.04
N GLU A 141 5.78 1.34 -52.88
CA GLU A 141 4.82 0.88 -53.90
C GLU A 141 4.58 1.91 -55.03
N GLU A 142 4.74 3.21 -54.78
CA GLU A 142 4.53 4.25 -55.80
C GLU A 142 5.74 4.39 -56.76
N GLU A 143 6.92 3.87 -56.38
CA GLU A 143 8.16 3.90 -57.18
C GLU A 143 8.41 2.63 -58.05
N ARG A 144 7.47 1.68 -58.10
CA ARG A 144 7.52 0.46 -58.95
C ARG A 144 6.50 0.47 -60.08
#